data_AF-A0A948BRX3-F1
#
_entry.id   AF-A0A948BRX3-F1
#
_cell.length_a   1.000
_cell.length_b   1.000
_cell.length_c   1.000
_cell.angle_alpha   90.00
_cell.angle_beta   90.00
_cell.angle_gamma   90.00
#
_symmetry.space_group_name_H-M   'P 1'
#
loop_
_entity.id
_entity.type
_entity.pdbx_description
1 polymer ?
#
loop_
_entity_poly.entity_id
_entity_poly.type
_entity_poly.pdbx_seq_one_letter_code
_entity_poly.pdbx_strand_id
1 'polypeptide(L)' 'TQDDLAKKADVKYTTLTKVESGVVNKPSVQTMAKIAKALGVSIEDLIK' A
#
# COMPACT_ATOMS: atom_id res chain seq x y z
N THR A 1 10.70 7.33 4.59
CA THR A 1 9.59 8.29 4.34
C THR A 1 8.49 7.61 3.52
N GLN A 2 7.37 8.28 3.22
CA GLN A 2 6.34 7.71 2.33
C GLN A 2 6.87 7.44 0.92
N ASP A 3 7.76 8.31 0.41
CA ASP A 3 8.47 8.08 -0.85
C ASP A 3 9.29 6.79 -0.85
N ASP A 4 10.01 6.50 0.25
CA ASP A 4 10.78 5.27 0.36
C ASP A 4 9.87 4.04 0.39
N LEU A 5 8.71 4.14 1.07
CA LEU A 5 7.74 3.05 1.11
C LEU A 5 7.13 2.81 -0.27
N ALA A 6 6.74 3.87 -0.97
CA ALA A 6 6.20 3.79 -2.32
C ALA A 6 7.20 3.15 -3.30
N LYS A 7 8.48 3.54 -3.21
CA LYS A 7 9.58 2.94 -3.98
C LYS A 7 9.80 1.46 -3.64
N LYS A 8 9.84 1.11 -2.35
CA LYS A 8 10.01 -0.28 -1.88
C LYS A 8 8.84 -1.19 -2.28
N ALA A 9 7.62 -0.66 -2.19
CA ALA A 9 6.41 -1.37 -2.58
C ALA A 9 6.20 -1.41 -4.10
N ASP A 10 6.99 -0.68 -4.91
CA ASP A 10 6.74 -0.56 -6.35
C ASP A 10 5.30 -0.10 -6.65
N VAL A 11 4.88 0.96 -5.93
CA VAL A 11 3.60 1.64 -6.10
C VAL A 11 3.82 3.14 -6.27
N LYS A 12 2.93 3.80 -7.00
CA LYS A 12 2.99 5.26 -7.12
C LYS A 12 2.76 5.89 -5.74
N TYR A 13 3.51 6.95 -5.43
CA TYR A 13 3.29 7.76 -4.22
C TYR A 13 1.82 8.17 -4.07
N THR A 14 1.21 8.67 -5.15
CA THR A 14 -0.20 9.07 -5.17
C THR A 14 -1.17 7.91 -4.93
N THR A 15 -0.80 6.67 -5.29
CA THR A 15 -1.61 5.48 -5.00
C THR A 15 -1.50 5.12 -3.52
N LEU A 16 -0.27 5.12 -2.96
CA LEU A 16 -0.04 4.87 -1.54
C LEU A 16 -0.82 5.86 -0.67
N THR A 17 -0.70 7.16 -0.96
CA THR A 17 -1.44 8.21 -0.23
C THR A 17 -2.95 8.03 -0.33
N LYS A 18 -3.48 7.65 -1.49
CA LYS A 18 -4.93 7.41 -1.67
C LYS A 18 -5.43 6.18 -0.92
N VAL A 19 -4.58 5.17 -0.73
CA VAL A 19 -4.89 3.98 0.07
C VAL A 19 -4.89 4.35 1.55
N GLU A 20 -3.89 5.10 2.03
CA GLU A 20 -3.83 5.57 3.41
C GLU A 20 -4.95 6.56 3.75
N SER A 21 -5.35 7.41 2.80
CA SER A 21 -6.44 8.37 2.98
C SER A 21 -7.83 7.76 2.82
N GLY A 22 -7.93 6.45 2.55
CA GLY A 22 -9.21 5.75 2.32
C GLY A 22 -9.98 6.20 1.07
N VAL A 23 -9.38 7.03 0.20
CA VAL A 23 -10.01 7.50 -1.05
C VAL A 23 -10.16 6.35 -2.03
N VAL A 24 -9.20 5.42 -2.01
CA VAL A 24 -9.32 4.15 -2.73
C VAL A 24 -9.93 3.12 -1.79
N ASN A 25 -11.24 2.94 -1.89
CA ASN A 25 -11.99 1.97 -1.08
C ASN A 25 -11.72 0.51 -1.46
N LYS A 26 -11.20 0.25 -2.66
CA LYS A 26 -10.87 -1.10 -3.15
C LYS A 26 -9.53 -1.08 -3.90
N PRO A 27 -8.41 -0.95 -3.18
CA PRO A 27 -7.12 -1.18 -3.80
C PRO A 27 -7.06 -2.62 -4.29
N SER A 28 -6.37 -2.86 -5.42
CA SER A 28 -6.22 -4.23 -5.89
C SER A 28 -5.45 -5.06 -4.86
N VAL A 29 -5.79 -6.34 -4.73
CA VAL A 29 -5.06 -7.26 -3.84
C VAL A 29 -3.55 -7.24 -4.14
N GLN A 30 -3.16 -7.05 -5.41
CA GLN A 30 -1.77 -6.88 -5.81
C GLN A 30 -1.11 -5.62 -5.21
N THR A 31 -1.82 -4.50 -5.17
CA THR A 31 -1.33 -3.26 -4.55
C THR A 31 -1.16 -3.45 -3.04
N MET A 32 -2.12 -4.11 -2.39
CA MET A 32 -2.05 -4.43 -0.97
C MET A 32 -0.91 -5.40 -0.65
N ALA A 33 -0.70 -6.42 -1.49
CA ALA A 33 0.42 -7.34 -1.38
C ALA A 33 1.78 -6.66 -1.46
N LYS A 34 1.92 -5.73 -2.42
CA LYS A 34 3.11 -4.91 -2.61
C LYS A 34 3.42 -4.05 -1.39
N ILE A 35 2.39 -3.37 -0.84
CA ILE A 35 2.52 -2.53 0.35
C ILE A 35 2.83 -3.37 1.59
N ALA A 36 2.12 -4.47 1.81
CA ALA A 36 2.33 -5.40 2.93
C ALA A 36 3.76 -5.94 2.92
N LYS A 37 4.24 -6.38 1.75
CA LYS A 37 5.62 -6.86 1.57
C LYS A 37 6.66 -5.80 1.89
N ALA A 38 6.44 -4.55 1.52
CA ALA A 38 7.36 -3.45 1.81
C ALA A 38 7.35 -3.03 3.29
N LEU A 39 6.23 -3.24 3.97
CA LEU A 39 6.06 -3.02 5.41
C LEU A 39 6.50 -4.22 6.26
N GLY A 40 6.65 -5.41 5.66
CA GLY A 40 6.94 -6.65 6.38
C GLY A 40 5.76 -7.15 7.22
N VAL A 41 4.53 -6.77 6.87
CA VAL A 41 3.29 -7.17 7.54
C VAL A 41 2.47 -8.11 6.65
N SER A 42 1.45 -8.75 7.22
CA SER A 42 0.53 -9.56 6.44
C SER A 42 -0.47 -8.68 5.67
N ILE A 43 -0.91 -9.14 4.50
CA ILE A 43 -1.95 -8.44 3.73
C ILE A 43 -3.24 -8.31 4.54
N GLU A 44 -3.55 -9.29 5.37
CA GLU A 44 -4.72 -9.30 6.27
C GLU A 44 -4.71 -8.11 7.24
N ASP A 45 -3.52 -7.65 7.65
CA ASP A 45 -3.38 -6.46 8.51
C ASP A 45 -3.78 -5.17 7.79
N LEU A 46 -3.85 -5.19 6.45
CA LEU A 46 -4.21 -4.06 5.62
C LEU A 46 -5.64 -4.14 5.02
N ILE A 47 -6.34 -5.28 5.12
CA ILE A 47 -7.69 -5.50 4.56
C ILE A 47 -8.71 -5.72 5.70
N LYS A 48 -8.67 -4.88 6.74
CA LYS A 48 -9.64 -4.92 7.84
C LYS A 48 -10.87 -4.04 7.58
#